data_AF-A0A7J5E8P1-F1
#
_entry.id   AF-A0A7J5E8P1-F1
#
_cell.length_a   1.000
_cell.length_b   1.000
_cell.length_c   1.000
_cell.angle_alpha   90.00
_cell.angle_beta   90.00
_cell.angle_gamma   90.00
#
_symmetry.space_group_name_H-M   'P 1'
#
loop_
_entity.id
_entity.type
_entity.pdbx_description
1 polymer ?
#
loop_
_entity_poly.entity_id
_entity_poly.type
_entity_poly.pdbx_seq_one_letter_code
_entity_poly.pdbx_strand_id
1 'polypeptide(L)'
;MENFSNSKLIEEALQREIIKSEDARAKLLGIAALIFAFVLSVVTIFYYRDFIKVFNQKPVGIYIVIFLFVLLAFREFNISKFLKKMLKKGKVIKPVYRYVNIFLETTIPSVMMLIVAVVQESNLIILTPAPYVYFVFIILSVLSLDFKLTVFTGLTAAVEYFILVLYLLNKYNTPGMELVFKAEYFYLGKSIILLISGGLAGYAAEQLRKKISNSFEIISERNKIVNMFGQQVSKEIVDELLSQKEITESKRKFVCIMFLDIRGFTPFSEKREPEEIIKYQN
;
A
#
# COMPACT_ATOMS: atom_id res chain seq x y z
N MET A 1 -12.94 0.06 -30.84
CA MET A 1 -13.51 0.88 -29.74
C MET A 1 -13.63 0.10 -28.43
N GLU A 2 -13.97 -1.19 -28.43
CA GLU A 2 -14.10 -2.02 -27.22
C GLU A 2 -12.81 -2.13 -26.36
N ASN A 3 -11.64 -2.36 -26.99
CA ASN A 3 -10.35 -2.47 -26.27
C ASN A 3 -9.94 -1.19 -25.52
N PHE A 4 -10.37 -0.02 -26.00
CA PHE A 4 -10.05 1.28 -25.39
C PHE A 4 -10.95 1.59 -24.18
N SER A 5 -12.17 1.04 -24.16
CA SER A 5 -13.09 1.14 -23.02
C SER A 5 -12.63 0.26 -21.86
N ASN A 6 -12.17 -0.95 -22.17
CA ASN A 6 -11.74 -1.92 -21.15
C ASN A 6 -10.45 -1.50 -20.43
N SER A 7 -9.49 -0.92 -21.15
CA SER A 7 -8.26 -0.39 -20.55
C SER A 7 -8.55 0.77 -19.58
N LYS A 8 -9.50 1.64 -19.91
CA LYS A 8 -9.92 2.74 -19.05
C LYS A 8 -10.61 2.25 -17.76
N LEU A 9 -11.46 1.23 -17.87
CA LEU A 9 -12.11 0.62 -16.70
C LEU A 9 -11.10 -0.06 -15.77
N ILE A 10 -10.10 -0.75 -16.32
CA ILE A 10 -9.02 -1.37 -15.55
C ILE A 10 -8.19 -0.29 -14.84
N GLU A 11 -7.84 0.80 -15.53
CA GLU A 11 -7.10 1.91 -14.92
C GLU A 11 -7.91 2.56 -13.79
N GLU A 12 -9.20 2.81 -13.98
CA GLU A 12 -10.07 3.34 -12.92
C GLU A 12 -10.18 2.39 -11.71
N ALA A 13 -10.26 1.08 -11.95
CA ALA A 13 -10.24 0.06 -10.90
C ALA A 13 -8.90 0.06 -10.14
N LEU A 14 -7.77 0.15 -10.85
CA LEU A 14 -6.43 0.22 -10.27
C LEU A 14 -6.26 1.49 -9.42
N GLN A 15 -6.72 2.64 -9.90
CA GLN A 15 -6.68 3.90 -9.14
C GLN A 15 -7.49 3.82 -7.84
N ARG A 16 -8.66 3.17 -7.87
CA ARG A 16 -9.44 2.90 -6.64
C ARG A 16 -8.69 1.98 -5.68
N GLU A 17 -8.01 0.96 -6.20
CA GLU A 17 -7.24 0.03 -5.38
C GLU A 17 -6.02 0.69 -4.74
N ILE A 18 -5.35 1.61 -5.45
CA ILE A 18 -4.27 2.45 -4.90
C ILE A 18 -4.78 3.26 -3.70
N ILE A 19 -5.94 3.92 -3.81
CA ILE A 19 -6.49 4.72 -2.70
C ILE A 19 -6.84 3.84 -1.50
N LYS A 20 -7.39 2.63 -1.72
CA LYS A 20 -7.65 1.67 -0.62
C LYS A 20 -6.37 1.19 0.04
N SER A 21 -5.34 0.89 -0.76
CA SER A 21 -4.04 0.46 -0.27
C SER A 21 -3.36 1.56 0.55
N GLU A 22 -3.45 2.82 0.11
CA GLU A 22 -2.99 4.00 0.89
C GLU A 22 -3.80 4.21 2.18
N ASP A 23 -5.12 3.97 2.18
CA ASP A 23 -5.94 3.99 3.41
C ASP A 23 -5.51 2.89 4.40
N ALA A 24 -5.18 1.70 3.91
CA ALA A 24 -4.66 0.61 4.74
C ALA A 24 -3.28 0.96 5.30
N ARG A 25 -2.38 1.50 4.47
CA ARG A 25 -1.06 1.98 4.85
C ARG A 25 -1.13 3.01 5.99
N ALA A 26 -1.94 4.05 5.85
CA ALA A 26 -2.10 5.08 6.86
C ALA A 26 -2.60 4.48 8.20
N LYS A 27 -3.61 3.61 8.17
CA LYS A 27 -4.08 2.95 9.40
C LYS A 27 -3.01 2.09 10.06
N LEU A 28 -2.28 1.29 9.28
CA LEU A 28 -1.22 0.43 9.79
C LEU A 28 -0.10 1.26 10.42
N LEU A 29 0.28 2.37 9.79
CA LEU A 29 1.27 3.30 10.35
C LEU A 29 0.76 3.92 11.67
N GLY A 30 -0.51 4.32 11.73
CA GLY A 30 -1.11 4.85 12.96
C GLY A 30 -1.16 3.83 14.09
N ILE A 31 -1.50 2.57 13.78
CA ILE A 31 -1.47 1.46 14.75
C ILE A 31 -0.03 1.18 15.22
N ALA A 32 0.93 1.11 14.29
CA ALA A 32 2.34 0.92 14.61
C ALA A 32 2.86 2.04 15.53
N ALA A 33 2.49 3.29 15.26
CA ALA A 33 2.86 4.43 16.10
C ALA A 33 2.31 4.30 17.53
N LEU A 34 1.07 3.85 17.71
CA LEU A 34 0.52 3.57 19.05
C LEU A 34 1.25 2.42 19.75
N ILE A 35 1.63 1.37 19.02
CA ILE A 35 2.42 0.26 19.56
C ILE A 35 3.79 0.77 20.02
N PHE A 36 4.48 1.59 19.21
CA PHE A 36 5.74 2.20 19.61
C PHE A 36 5.60 3.10 20.83
N ALA A 37 4.57 3.94 20.89
CA ALA A 37 4.29 4.79 22.06
C ALA A 37 4.08 3.94 23.32
N PHE A 38 3.31 2.85 23.21
CA PHE A 38 3.05 1.94 24.32
C PHE A 38 4.32 1.21 24.77
N VAL A 39 5.06 0.61 23.84
CA VAL A 39 6.32 -0.10 24.15
C VAL A 39 7.33 0.86 24.80
N LEU A 40 7.51 2.06 24.25
CA LEU A 40 8.40 3.06 24.84
C LEU A 40 7.94 3.50 26.23
N SER A 41 6.64 3.64 26.46
CA SER A 41 6.09 3.97 27.78
C SER A 41 6.41 2.88 28.80
N VAL A 42 6.19 1.61 28.44
CA VAL A 42 6.52 0.45 29.29
C VAL A 42 8.02 0.42 29.58
N VAL A 43 8.87 0.49 28.56
CA VAL A 43 10.33 0.49 28.72
C VAL A 43 10.79 1.63 29.64
N THR A 44 10.25 2.84 29.46
CA THR A 44 10.63 4.00 30.28
C THR A 44 10.26 3.83 31.75
N ILE A 45 9.12 3.18 32.04
CA ILE A 45 8.68 2.91 33.42
C ILE A 45 9.59 1.87 34.09
N PHE A 46 9.85 0.74 33.41
CA PHE A 46 10.65 -0.34 33.98
C PHE A 46 12.14 0.01 34.13
N TYR A 47 12.71 0.73 33.16
CA TYR A 47 14.14 1.08 33.12
C TYR A 47 14.43 2.52 33.56
N TYR A 48 13.50 3.18 34.24
CA TYR A 48 13.64 4.58 34.66
C TYR A 48 14.95 4.86 35.42
N ARG A 49 15.31 3.97 36.36
CA ARG A 49 16.51 4.11 37.18
C ARG A 49 17.79 3.92 36.38
N ASP A 50 17.81 2.95 35.47
CA ASP A 50 18.98 2.68 34.63
C ASP A 50 19.18 3.79 33.60
N PHE A 51 18.08 4.34 33.08
CA PHE A 51 18.13 5.50 32.21
C PHE A 51 18.83 6.69 32.88
N ILE A 52 18.44 7.02 34.12
CA ILE A 52 19.08 8.11 34.87
C ILE A 52 20.57 7.83 35.09
N LYS A 53 20.97 6.58 35.34
CA LYS A 53 22.39 6.24 35.50
C LYS A 53 23.19 6.45 34.21
N VAL A 54 22.61 6.11 33.05
CA VAL A 54 23.29 6.19 31.75
C VAL A 54 23.39 7.64 31.26
N PHE A 55 22.30 8.40 31.36
CA PHE A 55 22.22 9.75 30.79
C PHE A 55 22.42 10.87 31.82
N ASN A 56 22.56 10.53 33.10
CA ASN A 56 22.62 11.47 34.24
C ASN A 56 21.48 12.51 34.26
N GLN A 57 20.38 12.21 33.59
CA GLN A 57 19.24 13.11 33.38
C GLN A 57 17.93 12.32 33.34
N LYS A 58 16.81 13.01 33.59
CA LYS A 58 15.47 12.39 33.44
C LYS A 58 15.18 12.12 31.94
N PRO A 59 14.41 11.07 31.61
CA PRO A 59 14.06 10.70 30.23
C PRO A 59 13.08 11.66 29.53
N VAL A 60 13.26 12.98 29.67
CA VAL A 60 12.34 14.00 29.13
C VAL A 60 12.21 13.88 27.61
N GLY A 61 13.32 13.64 26.90
CA GLY A 61 13.30 13.43 25.46
C GLY A 61 12.44 12.24 25.02
N ILE A 62 12.39 11.17 25.82
CA ILE A 62 11.58 9.98 25.52
C ILE A 62 10.08 10.28 25.68
N TYR A 63 9.69 11.04 26.72
CA TYR A 63 8.30 11.47 26.88
C TYR A 63 7.81 12.33 25.71
N ILE A 64 8.67 13.21 25.17
CA ILE A 64 8.36 13.99 23.97
C ILE A 64 8.18 13.06 22.76
N VAL A 65 9.04 12.06 22.58
CA VAL A 65 8.91 11.08 21.48
C VAL A 65 7.64 10.24 21.60
N ILE A 66 7.26 9.79 22.81
CA ILE A 66 6.00 9.09 23.06
C ILE A 66 4.82 9.98 22.62
N PHE A 67 4.82 11.25 23.02
CA PHE A 67 3.81 12.22 22.60
C PHE A 67 3.77 12.39 21.08
N LEU A 68 4.94 12.47 20.41
CA LEU A 68 5.02 12.57 18.95
C LEU A 68 4.51 11.33 18.23
N PHE A 69 4.71 10.12 18.78
CA PHE A 69 4.11 8.91 18.23
C PHE A 69 2.57 8.91 18.35
N VAL A 70 2.03 9.40 19.46
CA VAL A 70 0.57 9.56 19.63
C VAL A 70 0.02 10.60 18.63
N LEU A 71 0.73 11.72 18.46
CA LEU A 71 0.37 12.74 17.47
C LEU A 71 0.44 12.21 16.04
N LEU A 72 1.45 11.40 15.72
CA LEU A 72 1.57 10.69 14.46
C LEU A 72 0.37 9.78 14.23
N ALA A 73 0.00 8.95 15.21
CA ALA A 73 -1.17 8.09 15.09
C ALA A 73 -2.45 8.89 14.80
N PHE A 74 -2.64 10.02 15.49
CA PHE A 74 -3.77 10.90 15.23
C PHE A 74 -3.76 11.47 13.79
N ARG A 75 -2.59 11.93 13.31
CA ARG A 75 -2.40 12.40 11.94
C ARG A 75 -2.78 11.31 10.93
N GLU A 76 -2.26 10.10 11.10
CA GLU A 76 -2.48 8.98 10.19
C GLU A 76 -3.95 8.54 10.13
N PHE A 77 -4.66 8.51 11.27
CA PHE A 77 -6.09 8.23 11.27
C PHE A 77 -6.91 9.31 10.57
N ASN A 78 -6.48 10.58 10.63
CA ASN A 78 -7.12 11.66 9.90
C ASN A 78 -6.87 11.56 8.39
N ILE A 79 -5.65 11.19 7.97
CA ILE A 79 -5.32 10.90 6.57
C ILE A 79 -6.18 9.73 6.06
N SER A 80 -6.27 8.63 6.80
CA SER A 80 -7.16 7.49 6.48
C SER A 80 -8.63 7.94 6.29
N LYS A 81 -9.17 8.74 7.22
CA LYS A 81 -10.53 9.29 7.09
C LYS A 81 -10.68 10.16 5.83
N PHE A 82 -9.67 10.95 5.48
CA PHE A 82 -9.64 11.78 4.28
C PHE A 82 -9.61 10.94 3.00
N LEU A 83 -8.75 9.92 2.94
CA LEU A 83 -8.64 8.99 1.81
C LEU A 83 -9.96 8.24 1.56
N LYS A 84 -10.64 7.77 2.61
CA LYS A 84 -11.98 7.18 2.49
C LYS A 84 -13.01 8.15 1.92
N LYS A 85 -12.96 9.43 2.31
CA LYS A 85 -13.83 10.47 1.74
C LYS A 85 -13.53 10.71 0.25
N MET A 86 -12.25 10.70 -0.14
CA MET A 86 -11.84 10.83 -1.55
C MET A 86 -12.30 9.64 -2.39
N LEU A 87 -12.17 8.42 -1.85
CA LEU A 87 -12.64 7.20 -2.50
C LEU A 87 -14.15 7.27 -2.79
N LYS A 88 -14.96 7.72 -1.83
CA LYS A 88 -16.42 7.92 -2.03
C LYS A 88 -16.74 8.99 -3.09
N LYS A 89 -15.87 9.98 -3.27
CA LYS A 89 -16.04 11.07 -4.25
C LYS A 89 -15.41 10.75 -5.63
N GLY A 90 -14.79 9.58 -5.80
CA GLY A 90 -14.13 9.20 -7.06
C GLY A 90 -12.96 10.11 -7.46
N LYS A 91 -12.34 10.82 -6.51
CA LYS A 91 -11.25 11.75 -6.81
C LYS A 91 -9.90 11.04 -6.81
N VAL A 92 -9.06 11.38 -7.77
CA VAL A 92 -7.65 10.95 -7.83
C VAL A 92 -6.75 11.87 -6.98
N ILE A 93 -5.70 11.30 -6.42
CA ILE A 93 -4.69 12.04 -5.65
C ILE A 93 -3.57 12.44 -6.60
N LYS A 94 -3.23 13.74 -6.63
CA LYS A 94 -2.11 14.20 -7.46
C LYS A 94 -0.78 13.60 -6.95
N PRO A 95 0.14 13.19 -7.84
CA PRO A 95 1.42 12.60 -7.44
C PRO A 95 2.22 13.46 -6.48
N VAL A 96 2.24 14.78 -6.68
CA VAL A 96 2.99 15.73 -5.84
C VAL A 96 2.62 15.62 -4.36
N TYR A 97 1.32 15.49 -4.04
CA TYR A 97 0.88 15.36 -2.63
C TYR A 97 1.35 14.06 -2.00
N ARG A 98 1.50 12.98 -2.79
CA ARG A 98 2.00 11.69 -2.28
C ARG A 98 3.47 11.77 -1.92
N TYR A 99 4.29 12.38 -2.78
CA TYR A 99 5.71 12.60 -2.51
C TYR A 99 5.93 13.47 -1.27
N VAL A 100 5.19 14.58 -1.16
CA VAL A 100 5.29 15.47 0.02
C VAL A 100 4.87 14.73 1.29
N ASN A 101 3.77 13.98 1.25
CA ASN A 101 3.30 13.22 2.40
C ASN A 101 4.32 12.17 2.84
N ILE A 102 4.87 11.40 1.90
CA ILE A 102 5.89 10.38 2.18
C ILE A 102 7.18 11.00 2.73
N PHE A 103 7.60 12.14 2.20
CA PHE A 103 8.74 12.88 2.76
C PHE A 103 8.49 13.25 4.22
N LEU A 104 7.36 13.91 4.51
CA LEU A 104 6.97 14.29 5.87
C LEU A 104 6.78 13.10 6.82
N GLU A 105 6.41 11.93 6.30
CA GLU A 105 6.35 10.68 7.06
C GLU A 105 7.75 10.17 7.40
N THR A 106 8.65 10.14 6.43
CA THR A 106 10.00 9.56 6.55
C THR A 106 10.92 10.42 7.41
N THR A 107 10.71 11.74 7.45
CA THR A 107 11.46 12.67 8.30
C THR A 107 11.15 12.51 9.80
N ILE A 108 10.03 11.86 10.18
CA ILE A 108 9.61 11.77 11.58
C ILE A 108 10.64 11.04 12.46
N PRO A 109 11.11 9.83 12.10
CA PRO A 109 12.21 9.17 12.82
C PRO A 109 13.44 10.07 13.03
N SER A 110 13.83 10.85 12.02
CA SER A 110 14.97 11.78 12.12
C SER A 110 14.72 12.85 13.16
N VAL A 111 13.53 13.48 13.13
CA VAL A 111 13.13 14.53 14.09
C VAL A 111 13.04 13.98 15.50
N MET A 112 12.45 12.79 15.69
CA MET A 112 12.35 12.13 17.00
C MET A 112 13.73 11.84 17.58
N MET A 113 14.65 11.29 16.77
CA MET A 113 16.03 11.04 17.20
C MET A 113 16.78 12.35 17.51
N LEU A 114 16.61 13.39 16.69
CA LEU A 114 17.23 14.69 16.93
C LEU A 114 16.75 15.31 18.25
N ILE A 115 15.46 15.27 18.54
CA ILE A 115 14.89 15.77 19.81
C ILE A 115 15.51 15.02 20.99
N VAL A 116 15.59 13.69 20.92
CA VAL A 116 16.18 12.89 21.99
C VAL A 116 17.65 13.24 22.19
N ALA A 117 18.43 13.34 21.11
CA ALA A 117 19.84 13.68 21.17
C ALA A 117 20.09 15.09 21.72
N VAL A 118 19.24 16.07 21.36
CA VAL A 118 19.35 17.44 21.84
C VAL A 118 18.96 17.56 23.30
N VAL A 119 17.86 16.94 23.71
CA VAL A 119 17.39 17.01 25.10
C VAL A 119 18.34 16.27 26.05
N GLN A 120 19.00 15.21 25.60
CA GLN A 120 19.94 14.42 26.41
C GLN A 120 21.41 14.82 26.20
N GLU A 121 21.67 15.81 25.34
CA GLU A 121 23.01 16.30 24.98
C GLU A 121 24.00 15.16 24.63
N SER A 122 23.50 14.13 23.92
CA SER A 122 24.25 12.89 23.67
C SER A 122 24.02 12.34 22.28
N ASN A 123 25.08 11.76 21.69
CA ASN A 123 25.03 11.05 20.41
C ASN A 123 24.68 9.55 20.56
N LEU A 124 24.41 9.05 21.77
CA LEU A 124 24.12 7.63 22.03
C LEU A 124 22.89 7.12 21.28
N ILE A 125 21.96 8.01 20.90
CA ILE A 125 20.75 7.64 20.14
C ILE A 125 21.07 6.88 18.85
N ILE A 126 22.22 7.14 18.23
CA ILE A 126 22.68 6.51 16.97
C ILE A 126 22.92 5.00 17.15
N LEU A 127 23.30 4.58 18.35
CA LEU A 127 23.58 3.19 18.71
C LEU A 127 22.34 2.45 19.21
N THR A 128 21.29 3.17 19.62
CA THR A 128 20.04 2.56 20.08
C THR A 128 19.26 1.91 18.93
N PRO A 129 18.17 1.18 19.21
CA PRO A 129 17.27 0.66 18.18
C PRO A 129 16.50 1.74 17.39
N ALA A 130 16.56 3.02 17.77
CA ALA A 130 15.77 4.09 17.16
C ALA A 130 15.92 4.22 15.62
N PRO A 131 17.11 4.09 15.01
CA PRO A 131 17.25 4.13 13.55
C PRO A 131 16.50 3.00 12.84
N TYR A 132 16.21 1.88 13.49
CA TYR A 132 15.48 0.77 12.87
C TYR A 132 13.99 1.09 12.66
N VAL A 133 13.48 2.16 13.27
CA VAL A 133 12.12 2.66 13.02
C VAL A 133 11.93 3.05 11.54
N TYR A 134 12.98 3.49 10.83
CA TYR A 134 12.89 3.77 9.38
C TYR A 134 12.42 2.55 8.57
N PHE A 135 12.76 1.32 8.98
CA PHE A 135 12.31 0.13 8.27
C PHE A 135 10.78 -0.01 8.28
N VAL A 136 10.10 0.46 9.33
CA VAL A 136 8.63 0.44 9.37
C VAL A 136 8.05 1.32 8.27
N PHE A 137 8.61 2.52 8.08
CA PHE A 137 8.19 3.44 7.03
C PHE A 137 8.48 2.89 5.62
N ILE A 138 9.67 2.31 5.43
CA ILE A 138 10.07 1.67 4.16
C ILE A 138 9.14 0.49 3.85
N ILE A 139 8.89 -0.41 4.81
CA ILE A 139 8.03 -1.58 4.60
C ILE A 139 6.59 -1.14 4.29
N LEU A 140 6.05 -0.18 5.04
CA LEU A 140 4.69 0.32 4.79
C LEU A 140 4.58 1.09 3.47
N SER A 141 5.67 1.68 2.95
CA SER A 141 5.67 2.34 1.64
C SER A 141 5.41 1.39 0.47
N VAL A 142 5.59 0.06 0.64
CA VAL A 142 5.21 -0.95 -0.36
C VAL A 142 3.72 -0.86 -0.74
N LEU A 143 2.86 -0.51 0.22
CA LEU A 143 1.42 -0.35 0.02
C LEU A 143 1.05 0.89 -0.80
N SER A 144 2.02 1.76 -1.14
CA SER A 144 1.80 2.84 -2.11
C SER A 144 1.60 2.32 -3.54
N LEU A 145 1.94 1.04 -3.80
CA LEU A 145 1.86 0.40 -5.12
C LEU A 145 2.62 1.18 -6.20
N ASP A 146 3.70 1.87 -5.82
CA ASP A 146 4.52 2.68 -6.72
C ASP A 146 6.00 2.49 -6.40
N PHE A 147 6.73 1.93 -7.38
CA PHE A 147 8.17 1.70 -7.29
C PHE A 147 8.93 2.99 -6.94
N LYS A 148 8.64 4.10 -7.62
CA LYS A 148 9.41 5.35 -7.48
C LYS A 148 9.19 5.98 -6.11
N LEU A 149 7.97 5.97 -5.61
CA LEU A 149 7.65 6.47 -4.26
C LEU A 149 8.33 5.64 -3.16
N THR A 150 8.37 4.33 -3.33
CA THR A 150 8.98 3.40 -2.37
C THR A 150 10.50 3.55 -2.34
N VAL A 151 11.15 3.62 -3.51
CA VAL A 151 12.59 3.89 -3.61
C VAL A 151 12.94 5.27 -3.04
N PHE A 152 12.11 6.28 -3.31
CA PHE A 152 12.25 7.61 -2.73
C PHE A 152 12.18 7.60 -1.20
N THR A 153 11.30 6.78 -0.61
CA THR A 153 11.21 6.58 0.86
C THR A 153 12.52 6.03 1.42
N GLY A 154 13.12 5.03 0.79
CA GLY A 154 14.41 4.50 1.24
C GLY A 154 15.58 5.46 1.05
N LEU A 155 15.59 6.21 -0.06
CA LEU A 155 16.61 7.23 -0.31
C LEU A 155 16.54 8.36 0.72
N THR A 156 15.34 8.87 0.99
CA THR A 156 15.12 9.91 2.01
C THR A 156 15.54 9.42 3.39
N ALA A 157 15.13 8.22 3.81
CA ALA A 157 15.56 7.61 5.07
C ALA A 157 17.10 7.50 5.18
N ALA A 158 17.77 7.03 4.13
CA ALA A 158 19.22 6.89 4.11
C ALA A 158 19.95 8.24 4.21
N VAL A 159 19.49 9.24 3.44
CA VAL A 159 20.09 10.58 3.43
C VAL A 159 19.84 11.31 4.75
N GLU A 160 18.62 11.31 5.25
CA GLU A 160 18.26 11.97 6.51
C GLU A 160 18.99 11.33 7.70
N TYR A 161 19.07 10.00 7.76
CA TYR A 161 19.84 9.32 8.78
C TYR A 161 21.33 9.66 8.69
N PHE A 162 21.93 9.64 7.50
CA PHE A 162 23.34 9.96 7.31
C PHE A 162 23.67 11.40 7.74
N ILE A 163 22.88 12.38 7.29
CA ILE A 163 23.04 13.78 7.65
C ILE A 163 22.89 13.97 9.17
N LEU A 164 21.89 13.32 9.78
CA LEU A 164 21.69 13.40 11.22
C LEU A 164 22.88 12.83 11.98
N VAL A 165 23.44 11.69 11.56
CA VAL A 165 24.62 11.10 12.20
C VAL A 165 25.80 12.06 12.12
N LEU A 166 26.10 12.63 10.95
CA LEU A 166 27.20 13.59 10.80
C LEU A 166 27.02 14.80 11.72
N TYR A 167 25.81 15.34 11.82
CA TYR A 167 25.50 16.43 12.73
C TYR A 167 25.72 16.05 14.20
N LEU A 168 25.23 14.89 14.62
CA LEU A 168 25.32 14.46 16.02
C LEU A 168 26.75 14.09 16.44
N LEU A 169 27.54 13.48 15.55
CA LEU A 169 28.95 13.16 15.81
C LEU A 169 29.81 14.42 15.93
N ASN A 170 29.51 15.46 15.15
CA ASN A 170 30.22 16.73 15.22
C ASN A 170 29.84 17.53 16.48
N LYS A 171 28.57 17.49 16.88
CA LYS A 171 28.05 18.32 17.97
C LYS A 171 28.30 17.74 19.36
N TYR A 172 28.15 16.43 19.54
CA TYR A 172 28.27 15.78 20.84
C TYR A 172 29.43 14.80 20.84
N ASN A 173 30.31 14.93 21.83
CA ASN A 173 31.35 13.94 22.10
C ASN A 173 31.02 13.21 23.41
N THR A 174 30.96 11.88 23.36
CA THR A 174 30.67 11.05 24.54
C THR A 174 31.99 10.43 25.01
N PRO A 175 32.58 10.88 26.13
CA PRO A 175 33.86 10.39 26.63
C PRO A 175 33.83 8.87 26.86
N GLY A 176 34.91 8.17 26.51
CA GLY A 176 35.03 6.72 26.70
C GLY A 176 34.42 5.84 25.60
N MET A 177 33.70 6.41 24.62
CA MET A 177 33.20 5.68 23.45
C MET A 177 33.77 6.17 22.11
N GLU A 178 34.86 6.94 22.14
CA GLU A 178 35.46 7.55 20.95
C GLU A 178 35.79 6.53 19.85
N LEU A 179 36.24 5.32 20.20
CA LEU A 179 36.58 4.29 19.22
C LEU A 179 35.35 3.82 18.42
N VAL A 180 34.19 3.70 19.09
CA VAL A 180 32.93 3.29 18.45
C VAL A 180 32.40 4.42 17.56
N PHE A 181 32.48 5.67 18.02
CA PHE A 181 31.98 6.83 17.28
C PHE A 181 32.90 7.29 16.13
N LYS A 182 34.21 6.98 16.19
CA LYS A 182 35.16 7.18 15.08
C LYS A 182 35.05 6.12 13.98
N ALA A 183 34.33 5.02 14.21
CA ALA A 183 34.11 3.99 13.22
C ALA A 183 32.98 4.39 12.24
N GLU A 184 33.24 5.43 11.44
CA GLU A 184 32.30 6.04 10.48
C GLU A 184 31.66 5.00 9.53
N TYR A 185 32.39 3.93 9.22
CA TYR A 185 31.94 2.83 8.37
C TYR A 185 30.67 2.13 8.89
N PHE A 186 30.47 2.02 10.22
CA PHE A 186 29.26 1.39 10.76
C PHE A 186 28.00 2.21 10.46
N TYR A 187 28.12 3.54 10.50
CA TYR A 187 26.99 4.43 10.24
C TYR A 187 26.69 4.55 8.74
N LEU A 188 27.74 4.63 7.92
CA LEU A 188 27.61 4.56 6.47
C LEU A 188 26.95 3.24 6.04
N GLY A 189 27.36 2.12 6.66
CA GLY A 189 26.74 0.80 6.44
C GLY A 189 25.24 0.80 6.74
N LYS A 190 24.81 1.39 7.86
CA LYS A 190 23.37 1.53 8.19
C LYS A 190 22.61 2.34 7.12
N SER A 191 23.16 3.47 6.65
CA SER A 191 22.54 4.26 5.57
C SER A 191 22.43 3.47 4.26
N ILE A 192 23.46 2.72 3.90
CA ILE A 192 23.45 1.85 2.71
C ILE A 192 22.38 0.76 2.84
N ILE A 193 22.24 0.13 4.02
CA ILE A 193 21.20 -0.89 4.26
C ILE A 193 19.80 -0.27 4.13
N LEU A 194 19.56 0.95 4.63
CA LEU A 194 18.29 1.65 4.46
C LEU A 194 17.98 1.90 2.97
N LEU A 195 18.99 2.34 2.21
CA LEU A 195 18.86 2.56 0.77
C LEU A 195 18.54 1.27 0.01
N ILE A 196 19.28 0.19 0.27
CA ILE A 196 19.05 -1.13 -0.34
C ILE A 196 17.64 -1.62 0.01
N SER A 197 17.21 -1.45 1.26
CA SER A 197 15.87 -1.85 1.71
C SER A 197 14.78 -1.09 0.98
N GLY A 198 14.97 0.19 0.66
CA GLY A 198 14.08 0.95 -0.22
C GLY A 198 14.00 0.39 -1.63
N GLY A 199 15.13 -0.04 -2.19
CA GLY A 199 15.17 -0.72 -3.50
C GLY A 199 14.40 -2.04 -3.51
N LEU A 200 14.65 -2.90 -2.51
CA LEU A 200 13.97 -4.18 -2.36
C LEU A 200 12.47 -4.01 -2.10
N ALA A 201 12.10 -3.06 -1.25
CA ALA A 201 10.70 -2.69 -1.03
C ALA A 201 10.06 -2.17 -2.32
N GLY A 202 10.78 -1.36 -3.10
CA GLY A 202 10.30 -0.86 -4.40
C GLY A 202 9.99 -1.99 -5.36
N TYR A 203 10.89 -2.98 -5.47
CA TYR A 203 10.64 -4.20 -6.24
C TYR A 203 9.38 -4.93 -5.74
N ALA A 204 9.21 -5.11 -4.43
CA ALA A 204 8.01 -5.72 -3.86
C ALA A 204 6.73 -4.92 -4.20
N ALA A 205 6.78 -3.59 -4.17
CA ALA A 205 5.66 -2.72 -4.51
C ALA A 205 5.24 -2.90 -5.99
N GLU A 206 6.22 -2.95 -6.90
CA GLU A 206 5.98 -3.18 -8.32
C GLU A 206 5.39 -4.57 -8.58
N GLN A 207 5.91 -5.61 -7.90
CA GLN A 207 5.38 -6.97 -8.00
C GLN A 207 3.94 -7.05 -7.47
N LEU A 208 3.63 -6.38 -6.38
CA LEU A 208 2.28 -6.31 -5.83
C LEU A 208 1.33 -5.59 -6.80
N ARG A 209 1.76 -4.46 -7.37
CA ARG A 209 0.99 -3.73 -8.39
C ARG A 209 0.69 -4.60 -9.61
N LYS A 210 1.69 -5.30 -10.16
CA LYS A 210 1.53 -6.20 -11.30
C LYS A 210 0.55 -7.33 -11.01
N LYS A 211 0.65 -7.97 -9.84
CA LYS A 211 -0.29 -9.02 -9.44
C LYS A 211 -1.74 -8.52 -9.36
N ILE A 212 -1.94 -7.33 -8.81
CA ILE A 212 -3.27 -6.69 -8.74
C ILE A 212 -3.80 -6.41 -10.15
N SER A 213 -2.97 -5.82 -11.03
CA SER A 213 -3.35 -5.52 -12.42
C SER A 213 -3.73 -6.79 -13.20
N ASN A 214 -2.88 -7.81 -13.15
CA ASN A 214 -3.13 -9.08 -13.85
C ASN A 214 -4.39 -9.76 -13.31
N SER A 215 -4.65 -9.69 -12.01
CA SER A 215 -5.88 -10.21 -11.43
C SER A 215 -7.12 -9.49 -11.97
N PHE A 216 -7.06 -8.17 -12.19
CA PHE A 216 -8.16 -7.42 -12.79
C PHE A 216 -8.38 -7.78 -14.26
N GLU A 217 -7.31 -7.97 -15.03
CA GLU A 217 -7.39 -8.41 -16.42
C GLU A 217 -8.07 -9.78 -16.52
N ILE A 218 -7.64 -10.77 -15.72
CA ILE A 218 -8.23 -12.11 -15.68
C ILE A 218 -9.72 -12.06 -15.31
N ILE A 219 -10.07 -11.24 -14.31
CA ILE A 219 -11.48 -11.07 -13.90
C ILE A 219 -12.31 -10.42 -15.02
N SER A 220 -11.74 -9.42 -15.70
CA SER A 220 -12.41 -8.73 -16.82
C SER A 220 -12.66 -9.69 -17.99
N GLU A 221 -11.67 -10.48 -18.37
CA GLU A 221 -11.79 -11.48 -19.44
C GLU A 221 -12.84 -12.54 -19.10
N ARG A 222 -12.83 -13.07 -17.87
CA ARG A 222 -13.85 -14.02 -17.41
C ARG A 222 -15.24 -13.41 -17.47
N ASN A 223 -15.42 -12.17 -17.00
CA ASN A 223 -16.71 -11.48 -17.08
C ASN A 223 -17.17 -11.25 -18.52
N LYS A 224 -16.24 -10.99 -19.46
CA LYS A 224 -16.57 -10.86 -20.88
C LYS A 224 -17.11 -12.17 -21.44
N ILE A 225 -16.46 -13.29 -21.14
CA ILE A 225 -16.90 -14.63 -21.55
C ILE A 225 -18.30 -14.93 -20.97
N VAL A 226 -18.49 -14.70 -19.67
CA VAL A 226 -19.77 -14.94 -19.00
C VAL A 226 -20.89 -14.08 -19.61
N ASN A 227 -20.63 -12.80 -19.89
CA ASN A 227 -21.63 -11.93 -20.51
C ASN A 227 -21.97 -12.34 -21.94
N MET A 228 -21.00 -12.83 -22.73
CA MET A 228 -21.24 -13.29 -24.10
C MET A 228 -22.08 -14.57 -24.13
N PHE A 229 -21.74 -15.56 -23.31
CA PHE A 229 -22.54 -16.79 -23.22
C PHE A 229 -23.88 -16.57 -22.53
N GLY A 230 -23.97 -15.65 -21.57
CA GLY A 230 -25.20 -15.28 -20.88
C GLY A 230 -26.30 -14.73 -21.80
N GLN A 231 -25.95 -14.27 -23.01
CA GLN A 231 -26.93 -13.87 -24.04
C GLN A 231 -27.63 -15.09 -24.68
N GLN A 232 -27.00 -16.26 -24.67
CA GLN A 232 -27.48 -17.46 -25.37
C GLN A 232 -27.89 -18.58 -24.41
N VAL A 233 -27.31 -18.63 -23.21
CA VAL A 233 -27.54 -19.68 -22.21
C VAL A 233 -27.61 -19.09 -20.80
N SER A 234 -28.28 -19.80 -19.89
CA SER A 234 -28.37 -19.36 -18.49
C SER A 234 -27.01 -19.40 -17.79
N LYS A 235 -26.85 -18.58 -16.74
CA LYS A 235 -25.59 -18.48 -15.97
C LYS A 235 -25.12 -19.84 -15.44
N GLU A 236 -26.05 -20.69 -15.02
CA GLU A 236 -25.78 -22.03 -14.52
C GLU A 236 -25.15 -22.93 -15.59
N ILE A 237 -25.59 -22.78 -16.86
CA ILE A 237 -25.01 -23.50 -17.99
C ILE A 237 -23.61 -22.97 -18.29
N VAL A 238 -23.40 -21.65 -18.24
CA VAL A 238 -22.07 -21.04 -18.43
C VAL A 238 -21.08 -21.50 -17.37
N ASP A 239 -21.47 -21.47 -16.10
CA ASP A 239 -20.60 -21.87 -15.00
C ASP A 239 -20.25 -23.38 -15.10
N GLU A 240 -21.21 -24.22 -15.52
CA GLU A 240 -20.92 -25.64 -15.75
C GLU A 240 -19.99 -25.86 -16.96
N LEU A 241 -20.17 -25.13 -18.07
CA LEU A 241 -19.28 -25.19 -19.25
C LEU A 241 -17.85 -24.73 -18.93
N LEU A 242 -17.70 -23.66 -18.13
CA LEU A 242 -16.39 -23.15 -17.72
C LEU A 242 -15.69 -24.05 -16.70
N SER A 243 -16.44 -24.86 -15.95
CA SER A 243 -15.89 -25.79 -14.95
C SER A 243 -15.36 -27.09 -15.56
N GLN A 244 -15.86 -27.47 -16.74
CA GLN A 244 -15.45 -28.70 -17.42
C GLN A 244 -14.26 -28.43 -18.34
N LYS A 245 -13.13 -29.10 -18.09
CA LYS A 245 -11.92 -29.02 -18.94
C LYS A 245 -12.08 -29.72 -20.28
N GLU A 246 -13.09 -30.59 -20.41
CA GLU A 246 -13.31 -31.47 -21.55
C GLU A 246 -14.82 -31.63 -21.78
N ILE A 247 -15.30 -31.24 -22.97
CA ILE A 247 -16.72 -31.24 -23.37
C ILE A 247 -17.13 -32.66 -23.82
N THR A 248 -16.75 -33.70 -23.07
CA THR A 248 -16.74 -35.06 -23.62
C THR A 248 -17.83 -35.98 -23.08
N GLU A 249 -18.49 -35.64 -21.97
CA GLU A 249 -19.56 -36.49 -21.41
C GLU A 249 -20.95 -35.86 -21.57
N SER A 250 -21.74 -36.46 -22.48
CA SER A 250 -23.17 -36.18 -22.60
C SER A 250 -23.90 -36.58 -21.31
N LYS A 251 -24.55 -35.60 -20.64
CA LYS A 251 -25.34 -35.83 -19.43
C LYS A 251 -26.82 -35.90 -19.76
N ARG A 252 -27.52 -36.94 -19.29
CA ARG A 252 -29.00 -36.97 -19.27
C ARG A 252 -29.51 -36.22 -18.06
N LYS A 253 -30.37 -35.22 -18.26
CA LYS A 253 -31.07 -34.48 -17.19
C LYS A 253 -32.58 -34.60 -17.40
N PHE A 254 -33.35 -34.69 -16.32
CA PHE A 254 -34.82 -34.64 -16.39
C PHE A 254 -35.24 -33.17 -16.52
N VAL A 255 -35.72 -32.79 -17.70
CA VAL A 255 -36.04 -31.39 -18.04
C VAL A 255 -37.40 -31.31 -18.76
N CYS A 256 -38.07 -30.17 -18.62
CA CYS A 256 -39.23 -29.82 -19.44
C CYS A 256 -38.75 -28.99 -20.62
N ILE A 257 -39.10 -29.38 -21.85
CA ILE A 257 -38.74 -28.66 -23.07
C ILE A 257 -40.01 -28.05 -23.65
N MET A 258 -39.99 -26.73 -23.88
CA MET A 258 -41.07 -26.02 -24.58
C MET A 258 -40.60 -25.68 -25.99
N PHE A 259 -41.40 -26.05 -26.98
CA PHE A 259 -41.23 -25.60 -28.36
C PHE A 259 -42.34 -24.60 -28.69
N LEU A 260 -41.98 -23.50 -29.34
CA LEU A 260 -42.90 -22.52 -29.88
C LEU A 260 -42.51 -22.23 -31.32
N ASP A 261 -43.53 -22.08 -32.19
CA ASP A 261 -43.33 -21.75 -33.60
C ASP A 261 -44.41 -20.76 -34.05
N ILE A 262 -44.07 -19.93 -35.03
CA ILE A 262 -44.96 -18.91 -35.59
C ILE A 262 -45.75 -19.54 -36.73
N ARG A 263 -47.07 -19.61 -36.57
CA ARG A 263 -47.96 -20.19 -37.59
C ARG A 263 -47.88 -19.40 -38.90
N GLY A 264 -47.67 -20.10 -40.00
CA GLY A 264 -47.68 -19.49 -41.33
C GLY A 264 -46.54 -18.49 -41.56
N PHE A 265 -45.39 -18.69 -40.91
CA PHE A 265 -44.25 -17.79 -41.04
C PHE A 265 -43.70 -17.74 -42.48
N THR A 266 -43.67 -18.86 -43.21
CA THR A 266 -43.13 -18.90 -44.58
C THR A 266 -43.91 -18.01 -45.58
N PRO A 267 -45.25 -18.11 -45.71
CA PRO A 267 -46.01 -17.17 -46.56
C PRO A 267 -45.91 -15.70 -46.12
N PHE A 268 -45.64 -15.46 -44.83
CA PHE A 268 -45.51 -14.12 -44.25
C PHE A 268 -44.15 -13.49 -44.60
N SER A 269 -43.07 -14.27 -44.57
CA SER A 269 -41.71 -13.78 -44.89
C SER A 269 -41.50 -13.55 -46.38
N GLU A 270 -42.13 -14.35 -47.26
CA GLU A 270 -41.95 -14.25 -48.72
C GLU A 270 -42.43 -12.91 -49.31
N LYS A 271 -43.24 -12.14 -48.58
CA LYS A 271 -43.87 -10.90 -49.06
C LYS A 271 -43.31 -9.64 -48.41
N ARG A 272 -42.23 -9.73 -47.64
CA ARG A 272 -41.68 -8.62 -46.85
C ARG A 272 -40.17 -8.54 -46.93
N GLU A 273 -39.67 -7.34 -46.74
CA GLU A 273 -38.24 -7.09 -46.69
C GLU A 273 -37.62 -7.63 -45.38
N PRO A 274 -36.35 -8.10 -45.41
CA PRO A 274 -35.68 -8.69 -44.25
C PRO A 274 -35.70 -7.81 -42.99
N GLU A 275 -35.58 -6.50 -43.13
CA GLU A 275 -35.56 -5.56 -41.99
C GLU A 275 -36.90 -5.53 -41.23
N GLU A 276 -38.03 -5.67 -41.94
CA GLU A 276 -39.36 -5.73 -41.32
C GLU A 276 -39.57 -7.04 -40.56
N ILE A 277 -39.00 -8.14 -41.08
CA ILE A 277 -39.05 -9.45 -40.43
C ILE A 277 -38.23 -9.43 -39.13
N ILE A 278 -37.02 -8.85 -39.17
CA ILE A 278 -36.16 -8.70 -37.99
C ILE A 278 -36.83 -7.84 -36.92
N LYS A 279 -37.53 -6.77 -37.31
CA LYS A 279 -38.31 -5.94 -36.38
C LYS A 279 -39.52 -6.66 -35.79
N TYR A 280 -40.09 -7.63 -36.50
CA TYR A 280 -41.20 -8.44 -35.99
C TYR A 280 -40.74 -9.52 -34.98
N GLN A 281 -39.49 -9.99 -35.08
CA GLN A 281 -38.95 -11.05 -34.22
C GLN A 281 -38.23 -10.55 -32.95
N ASN A 282 -37.80 -9.28 -32.93
CA ASN A 282 -37.14 -8.63 -31.78
C ASN A 282 -38.13 -7.83 -30.93
#